data_AF-A0A6N2D6F3-F1
#
_entry.id   AF-A0A6N2D6F3-F1
#
_cell.length_a   1.000
_cell.length_b   1.000
_cell.length_c   1.000
_cell.angle_alpha   90.00
_cell.angle_beta   90.00
_cell.angle_gamma   90.00
#
_symmetry.space_group_name_H-M   'P 1'
#
loop_
_entity.id
_entity.type
_entity.pdbx_description
1 polymer ?
#
loop_
_entity_poly.entity_id
_entity_poly.type
_entity_poly.pdbx_seq_one_letter_code
_entity_poly.pdbx_strand_id
1 'polypeptide(L)'
;MKREQDVRGVVLRAIGVLGTVALLGLAPGWAAAEEFDFGDDGFDFGDEFEDGFDFGEEEEEPVAISETVARFLDDGLQAYEREDFESASVFFWRVINDRDPGAAPLRPRAEFELAKTLVRMRLFEGALHFFDRVIERGMAHPNFEEAATWLILLAERRPGDHNMLRRVAAFEPLFPDRIEPRYHDDMAFLVGKHFYNVGELDMALQFFSVISDYSPYFPQSLFYQGITHVRNYNAQPASRSFQRLLRLVEESRSRDEELVHLGELARLSLARTLYSTG
;
A
#
# COMPACT_ATOMS: atom_id res chain seq x y z
N MET A 1 -47.05 25.41 20.70
CA MET A 1 -48.13 24.40 20.61
C MET A 1 -47.75 23.40 19.54
N LYS A 2 -47.42 22.15 19.96
CA LYS A 2 -47.35 20.87 19.22
C LYS A 2 -46.44 20.76 17.96
N ARG A 3 -45.35 19.96 17.99
CA ARG A 3 -45.30 18.47 17.83
C ARG A 3 -45.57 18.07 16.38
N GLU A 4 -44.99 17.07 15.74
CA GLU A 4 -43.94 16.06 15.99
C GLU A 4 -43.99 15.19 14.70
N GLN A 5 -42.87 14.55 14.36
CA GLN A 5 -42.77 13.27 13.63
C GLN A 5 -43.04 13.24 12.11
N ASP A 6 -42.03 12.84 11.32
CA ASP A 6 -41.69 11.44 10.90
C ASP A 6 -42.64 11.01 9.78
N VAL A 7 -42.18 10.54 8.61
CA VAL A 7 -42.04 9.10 8.34
C VAL A 7 -41.02 8.83 7.24
N ARG A 8 -40.10 7.93 7.60
CA ARG A 8 -39.17 7.13 6.78
C ARG A 8 -39.86 6.39 5.62
N GLY A 9 -39.32 6.52 4.41
CA GLY A 9 -39.66 5.69 3.25
C GLY A 9 -38.61 4.62 2.98
N VAL A 10 -38.58 3.59 3.81
CA VAL A 10 -37.86 2.32 3.57
C VAL A 10 -38.75 1.45 2.70
N VAL A 11 -38.28 1.03 1.53
CA VAL A 11 -38.92 -0.05 0.76
C VAL A 11 -38.02 -1.28 0.80
N LEU A 12 -38.27 -2.10 1.82
CA LEU A 12 -37.98 -3.54 1.81
C LEU A 12 -38.79 -4.19 0.67
N ARG A 13 -38.14 -5.00 -0.16
CA ARG A 13 -38.81 -6.13 -0.82
C ARG A 13 -38.07 -7.41 -0.43
N ALA A 14 -38.84 -8.25 0.26
CA ALA A 14 -38.44 -9.53 0.80
C ALA A 14 -38.94 -10.67 -0.11
N ILE A 15 -38.08 -11.68 -0.26
CA ILE A 15 -38.36 -13.12 -0.29
C ILE A 15 -39.12 -13.69 -1.51
N GLY A 16 -38.37 -14.46 -2.29
CA GLY A 16 -38.86 -15.60 -3.05
C GLY A 16 -37.85 -16.75 -2.93
N VAL A 17 -38.04 -17.61 -1.94
CA VAL A 17 -37.33 -18.89 -1.77
C VAL A 17 -37.98 -19.91 -2.69
N LEU A 18 -37.20 -20.52 -3.58
CA LEU A 18 -37.47 -21.86 -4.13
C LEU A 18 -36.12 -22.50 -4.44
N GLY A 19 -35.74 -23.44 -3.57
CA GLY A 19 -34.51 -24.21 -3.72
C GLY A 19 -34.61 -25.22 -4.85
N THR A 20 -33.48 -25.47 -5.50
CA THR A 20 -33.10 -26.77 -6.03
C THR A 20 -31.57 -26.84 -6.02
N VAL A 21 -31.05 -27.80 -5.26
CA VAL A 21 -29.63 -28.15 -5.18
C VAL A 21 -29.32 -29.04 -6.38
N ALA A 22 -28.39 -28.61 -7.22
CA ALA A 22 -27.71 -29.46 -8.20
C ALA A 22 -26.23 -29.08 -8.23
N LEU A 23 -25.42 -29.84 -7.51
CA LEU A 23 -23.96 -29.81 -7.59
C LEU A 23 -23.55 -30.48 -8.90
N LEU A 24 -22.90 -29.75 -9.79
CA LEU A 24 -22.04 -30.31 -10.83
C LEU A 24 -20.74 -29.50 -10.87
N GLY A 25 -19.64 -30.19 -10.58
CA GLY A 25 -18.30 -29.62 -10.57
C GLY A 25 -17.83 -29.24 -11.97
N LEU A 26 -17.21 -28.07 -12.06
CA LEU A 26 -16.46 -27.60 -13.21
C LEU A 26 -15.06 -27.24 -12.72
N ALA A 27 -14.09 -28.09 -13.05
CA ALA A 27 -12.67 -27.79 -12.95
C ALA A 27 -12.26 -26.86 -14.11
N PRO A 28 -11.39 -25.87 -13.90
CA PRO A 28 -10.86 -25.05 -15.00
C PRO A 28 -9.76 -25.82 -15.74
N GLY A 29 -10.04 -26.07 -17.03
CA GLY A 29 -9.06 -26.56 -17.99
C GLY A 29 -8.08 -25.46 -18.40
N TRP A 30 -6.80 -25.73 -18.21
CA TRP A 30 -5.71 -25.05 -18.90
C TRP A 30 -4.82 -26.16 -19.49
N ALA A 31 -5.01 -26.42 -20.77
CA ALA A 31 -4.19 -27.30 -21.58
C ALA A 31 -3.96 -26.58 -22.90
N ALA A 32 -2.77 -25.99 -23.03
CA ALA A 32 -2.15 -25.64 -24.30
C ALA A 32 -0.64 -25.65 -24.04
N ALA A 33 -0.05 -26.84 -24.22
CA ALA A 33 1.39 -27.02 -24.23
C ALA A 33 1.94 -26.53 -25.58
N GLU A 34 2.93 -25.65 -25.55
CA GLU A 34 3.87 -25.50 -26.65
C GLU A 34 4.88 -26.64 -26.54
N GLU A 35 4.98 -27.46 -27.59
CA GLU A 35 6.00 -28.49 -27.75
C GLU A 35 7.38 -27.82 -27.83
N PHE A 36 8.21 -28.09 -26.82
CA PHE A 36 9.63 -27.74 -26.83
C PHE A 36 10.41 -29.03 -27.11
N ASP A 37 10.96 -29.13 -28.32
CA ASP A 37 11.76 -30.25 -28.83
C ASP A 37 13.15 -30.26 -28.17
N PHE A 38 13.35 -31.14 -27.19
CA PHE A 38 14.67 -31.46 -26.65
C PHE A 38 15.20 -32.70 -27.33
N GLY A 39 16.30 -32.50 -28.07
CA GLY A 39 17.02 -33.53 -28.79
C GLY A 39 17.48 -34.69 -27.91
N ASP A 40 17.46 -35.85 -28.56
CA ASP A 40 17.97 -37.17 -28.19
C ASP A 40 19.40 -37.12 -27.63
N ASP A 41 19.52 -37.03 -26.31
CA ASP A 41 20.70 -37.45 -25.55
C ASP A 41 20.24 -38.31 -24.38
N GLY A 42 20.15 -39.61 -24.63
CA GLY A 42 19.73 -40.63 -23.67
C GLY A 42 20.65 -40.68 -22.44
N PHE A 43 20.08 -40.32 -21.28
CA PHE A 43 20.59 -40.70 -19.96
C PHE A 43 19.78 -41.89 -19.45
N ASP A 44 20.41 -43.07 -19.48
CA ASP A 44 19.91 -44.34 -18.96
C ASP A 44 19.94 -44.35 -17.43
N PHE A 45 18.78 -44.16 -16.79
CA PHE A 45 18.57 -44.47 -15.38
C PHE A 45 17.78 -45.78 -15.30
N GLY A 46 18.47 -46.84 -14.92
CA GLY A 46 17.90 -48.18 -14.76
C GLY A 46 16.73 -48.23 -13.78
N ASP A 47 15.80 -49.13 -14.13
CA ASP A 47 14.52 -49.47 -13.50
C ASP A 47 14.60 -49.86 -12.00
N GLU A 48 14.72 -48.90 -11.08
CA GLU A 48 14.63 -49.24 -9.64
C GLU A 48 14.11 -48.13 -8.71
N PHE A 49 13.18 -47.28 -9.18
CA PHE A 49 12.48 -46.31 -8.32
C PHE A 49 10.97 -46.22 -8.64
N GLU A 50 10.25 -47.33 -8.50
CA GLU A 50 8.79 -47.33 -8.33
C GLU A 50 8.45 -47.71 -6.88
N ASP A 51 8.74 -46.79 -5.95
CA ASP A 51 8.03 -46.76 -4.66
C ASP A 51 7.35 -45.39 -4.57
N GLY A 52 6.03 -45.41 -4.61
CA GLY A 52 5.20 -44.21 -4.54
C GLY A 52 5.46 -43.46 -3.25
N PHE A 53 6.08 -42.29 -3.36
CA PHE A 53 6.12 -41.28 -2.30
C PHE A 53 4.71 -40.70 -2.14
N ASP A 54 3.93 -41.32 -1.28
CA ASP A 54 2.72 -40.75 -0.71
C ASP A 54 3.12 -39.61 0.23
N PHE A 55 3.01 -38.36 -0.24
CA PHE A 55 3.04 -37.19 0.63
C PHE A 55 1.73 -37.17 1.41
N GLY A 56 1.67 -37.98 2.47
CA GLY A 56 0.69 -37.77 3.52
C GLY A 56 0.78 -36.30 3.94
N GLU A 57 -0.35 -35.60 3.93
CA GLU A 57 -0.48 -34.31 4.58
C GLU A 57 -0.14 -34.53 6.06
N GLU A 58 1.13 -34.37 6.42
CA GLU A 58 1.54 -34.24 7.81
C GLU A 58 0.83 -32.99 8.32
N GLU A 59 -0.27 -33.19 9.05
CA GLU A 59 -0.90 -32.15 9.84
C GLU A 59 0.17 -31.62 10.80
N GLU A 60 0.85 -30.53 10.42
CA GLU A 60 1.86 -29.89 11.26
C GLU A 60 1.22 -29.53 12.59
N GLU A 61 1.56 -30.28 13.65
CA GLU A 61 1.06 -29.97 14.99
C GLU A 61 1.44 -28.54 15.36
N PRO A 62 0.52 -27.75 15.95
CA PRO A 62 0.77 -26.36 16.26
C PRO A 62 1.99 -26.25 17.18
N VAL A 63 3.07 -25.67 16.65
CA VAL A 63 4.30 -25.44 17.41
C VAL A 63 3.97 -24.61 18.65
N ALA A 64 4.22 -25.17 19.83
CA ALA A 64 4.01 -24.47 21.09
C ALA A 64 4.86 -23.19 21.12
N ILE A 65 4.22 -22.06 21.44
CA ILE A 65 4.92 -20.77 21.55
C ILE A 65 5.97 -20.86 22.65
N SER A 66 7.20 -20.45 22.32
CA SER A 66 8.29 -20.46 23.28
C SER A 66 8.08 -19.39 24.36
N GLU A 67 7.88 -19.82 25.61
CA GLU A 67 7.66 -18.91 26.75
C GLU A 67 8.83 -17.94 26.95
N THR A 68 10.06 -18.37 26.65
CA THR A 68 11.26 -17.54 26.79
C THR A 68 11.28 -16.42 25.75
N VAL A 69 10.91 -16.73 24.51
CA VAL A 69 10.84 -15.77 23.40
C VAL A 69 9.68 -14.80 23.60
N ALA A 70 8.53 -15.29 24.08
CA ALA A 70 7.40 -14.45 24.45
C ALA A 70 7.80 -13.42 25.52
N ARG A 71 8.55 -13.84 26.54
CA ARG A 71 9.08 -12.92 27.55
C ARG A 71 10.01 -11.86 26.96
N PHE A 72 10.88 -12.19 26.00
CA PHE A 72 11.71 -11.18 25.34
C PHE A 72 10.88 -10.17 24.56
N LEU A 73 9.80 -10.59 23.93
CA LEU A 73 8.88 -9.67 23.26
C LEU A 73 8.23 -8.72 24.27
N ASP A 74 7.73 -9.23 25.39
CA ASP A 74 7.12 -8.43 26.45
C ASP A 74 8.10 -7.46 27.12
N ASP A 75 9.33 -7.91 27.38
CA ASP A 75 10.41 -7.06 27.91
C ASP A 75 10.74 -5.93 26.93
N GLY A 76 10.78 -6.23 25.62
CA GLY A 76 10.97 -5.24 24.55
C GLY A 76 9.85 -4.20 24.49
N LEU A 77 8.59 -4.64 24.62
CA LEU A 77 7.42 -3.75 24.66
C LEU A 77 7.45 -2.84 25.88
N GLN A 78 7.78 -3.37 27.07
CA GLN A 78 7.93 -2.56 28.28
C GLN A 78 9.08 -1.56 28.17
N ALA A 79 10.21 -1.95 27.57
CA ALA A 79 11.32 -1.03 27.32
C ALA A 79 10.90 0.10 26.37
N TYR A 80 10.15 -0.22 25.31
CA TYR A 80 9.62 0.77 24.37
C TYR A 80 8.68 1.78 25.04
N GLU A 81 7.79 1.31 25.92
CA GLU A 81 6.88 2.17 26.70
C GLU A 81 7.63 3.11 27.66
N ARG A 82 8.81 2.70 28.15
CA ARG A 82 9.70 3.51 28.98
C ARG A 82 10.59 4.45 28.18
N GLU A 83 10.40 4.53 26.86
CA GLU A 83 11.24 5.29 25.92
C GLU A 83 12.71 4.81 25.86
N ASP A 84 13.01 3.64 26.42
CA ASP A 84 14.32 3.00 26.29
C ASP A 84 14.38 2.21 24.97
N PHE A 85 14.48 2.97 23.88
CA PHE A 85 14.48 2.41 22.52
C PHE A 85 15.72 1.56 22.23
N GLU A 86 16.85 1.83 22.88
CA GLU A 86 18.07 1.04 22.73
C GLU A 86 17.86 -0.37 23.26
N SER A 87 17.42 -0.51 24.52
CA SER A 87 17.13 -1.81 25.11
C SER A 87 16.01 -2.54 24.36
N ALA A 88 14.94 -1.82 23.98
CA ALA A 88 13.84 -2.38 23.22
C ALA A 88 14.32 -3.01 21.89
N SER A 89 15.19 -2.31 21.16
CA SER A 89 15.73 -2.82 19.88
C SER A 89 16.51 -4.12 20.05
N VAL A 90 17.27 -4.27 21.15
CA VAL A 90 18.02 -5.49 21.46
C VAL A 90 17.08 -6.65 21.78
N PHE A 91 16.02 -6.42 22.55
CA PHE A 91 15.04 -7.45 22.87
C PHE A 91 14.29 -7.94 21.63
N PHE A 92 13.81 -7.03 20.78
CA PHE A 92 13.13 -7.42 19.54
C PHE A 92 14.09 -8.13 18.57
N TRP A 93 15.33 -7.66 18.44
CA TRP A 93 16.34 -8.33 17.62
C TRP A 93 16.61 -9.78 18.07
N ARG A 94 16.60 -10.05 19.39
CA ARG A 94 16.72 -11.42 19.91
C ARG A 94 15.56 -12.30 19.47
N VAL A 95 14.32 -11.82 19.56
CA VAL A 95 13.13 -12.58 19.10
C VAL A 95 13.24 -12.92 17.61
N ILE A 96 13.70 -11.98 16.78
CA ILE A 96 13.83 -12.17 15.33
C ILE A 96 14.89 -13.21 14.97
N ASN A 97 16.02 -13.22 15.69
CA ASN A 97 17.15 -14.13 15.42
C ASN A 97 17.10 -15.44 16.20
N ASP A 98 16.10 -15.62 17.07
CA ASP A 98 15.94 -16.85 17.81
C ASP A 98 15.65 -18.01 16.85
N ARG A 99 16.32 -19.15 17.05
CA ARG A 99 16.20 -20.34 16.20
C ARG A 99 15.08 -21.26 16.62
N ASP A 100 14.46 -21.01 17.78
CA ASP A 100 13.33 -21.78 18.27
C ASP A 100 12.17 -21.72 17.27
N PRO A 101 11.64 -22.88 16.81
CA PRO A 101 10.43 -22.93 16.00
C PRO A 101 9.25 -22.19 16.64
N GLY A 102 9.14 -22.21 17.98
CA GLY A 102 8.11 -21.49 18.74
C GLY A 102 8.23 -19.97 18.69
N ALA A 103 9.34 -19.43 18.16
CA ALA A 103 9.50 -18.01 17.87
C ALA A 103 8.82 -17.58 16.57
N ALA A 104 8.66 -18.49 15.60
CA ALA A 104 8.13 -18.20 14.27
C ALA A 104 6.83 -17.35 14.27
N PRO A 105 5.80 -17.65 15.08
CA PRO A 105 4.58 -16.83 15.12
C PRO A 105 4.79 -15.43 15.72
N LEU A 106 5.83 -15.23 16.54
CA LEU A 106 6.12 -13.95 17.19
C LEU A 106 7.03 -13.04 16.35
N ARG A 107 7.81 -13.60 15.43
CA ARG A 107 8.78 -12.85 14.60
C ARG A 107 8.14 -11.69 13.82
N PRO A 108 7.00 -11.84 13.12
CA PRO A 108 6.40 -10.72 12.37
C PRO A 108 6.08 -9.52 13.27
N ARG A 109 5.52 -9.78 14.46
CA ARG A 109 5.22 -8.73 15.44
C ARG A 109 6.50 -8.07 15.95
N ALA A 110 7.53 -8.85 16.28
CA ALA A 110 8.82 -8.32 16.72
C ALA A 110 9.51 -7.48 15.62
N GLU A 111 9.41 -7.89 14.36
CA GLU A 111 9.95 -7.15 13.20
C GLU A 111 9.28 -5.78 13.07
N PHE A 112 7.96 -5.73 13.17
CA PHE A 112 7.21 -4.48 13.11
C PHE A 112 7.55 -3.55 14.30
N GLU A 113 7.60 -4.09 15.52
CA GLU A 113 7.95 -3.30 16.69
C GLU A 113 9.41 -2.80 16.63
N LEU A 114 10.34 -3.62 16.16
CA LEU A 114 11.72 -3.20 15.90
C LEU A 114 11.76 -2.06 14.88
N ALA A 115 11.01 -2.15 13.79
CA ALA A 115 10.93 -1.07 12.79
C ALA A 115 10.49 0.25 13.44
N LYS A 116 9.44 0.24 14.27
CA LYS A 116 8.98 1.41 15.03
C LYS A 116 10.05 1.96 15.96
N THR A 117 10.75 1.10 16.71
CA THR A 117 11.84 1.53 17.60
C THR A 117 12.96 2.23 16.84
N LEU A 118 13.35 1.70 15.68
CA LEU A 118 14.38 2.28 14.83
C LEU A 118 13.96 3.64 14.28
N VAL A 119 12.68 3.83 13.93
CA VAL A 119 12.14 5.15 13.56
C VAL A 119 12.29 6.13 14.73
N ARG A 120 11.97 5.71 15.97
CA ARG A 120 12.14 6.55 17.17
C ARG A 120 13.60 6.93 17.43
N MET A 121 14.52 6.01 17.15
CA MET A 121 15.97 6.26 17.19
C MET A 121 16.51 7.07 16.00
N ARG A 122 15.66 7.46 15.04
CA ARG A 122 16.01 8.15 13.78
C ARG A 122 16.90 7.31 12.84
N LEU A 123 16.88 6.00 12.98
CA LEU A 123 17.59 5.04 12.12
C LEU A 123 16.69 4.60 10.96
N PHE A 124 16.41 5.52 10.04
CA PHE A 124 15.36 5.33 9.02
C PHE A 124 15.65 4.20 8.02
N GLU A 125 16.89 4.07 7.52
CA GLU A 125 17.23 3.01 6.57
C GLU A 125 17.11 1.61 7.19
N GLY A 126 17.52 1.48 8.46
CA GLY A 126 17.33 0.24 9.22
C GLY A 126 15.85 -0.08 9.44
N ALA A 127 15.05 0.93 9.78
CA ALA A 127 13.61 0.76 9.92
C ALA A 127 12.95 0.32 8.60
N LEU A 128 13.33 0.94 7.48
CA LEU A 128 12.81 0.62 6.16
C LEU A 128 13.09 -0.82 5.74
N HIS A 129 14.25 -1.37 6.09
CA HIS A 129 14.54 -2.78 5.83
C HIS A 129 13.51 -3.71 6.49
N PHE A 130 13.11 -3.44 7.74
CA PHE A 130 12.08 -4.25 8.41
C PHE A 130 10.68 -3.98 7.85
N PHE A 131 10.37 -2.73 7.50
CA PHE A 131 9.10 -2.43 6.82
C PHE A 131 8.98 -3.10 5.45
N ASP A 132 10.08 -3.23 4.70
CA ASP A 132 10.09 -3.98 3.44
C ASP A 132 9.67 -5.44 3.66
N ARG A 133 10.11 -6.07 4.74
CA ARG A 133 9.68 -7.45 5.11
C ARG A 133 8.21 -7.53 5.52
N VAL A 134 7.64 -6.45 6.06
CA VAL A 134 6.19 -6.34 6.31
C VAL A 134 5.44 -6.25 4.97
N ILE A 135 5.95 -5.43 4.04
CA ILE A 135 5.39 -5.25 2.71
C ILE A 135 5.44 -6.55 1.90
N GLU A 136 6.56 -7.27 1.93
CA GLU A 136 6.76 -8.53 1.20
C GLU A 136 5.74 -9.61 1.61
N ARG A 137 5.33 -9.63 2.88
CA ARG A 137 4.29 -10.53 3.38
C ARG A 137 2.87 -10.04 3.07
N GLY A 138 2.71 -8.75 2.77
CA GLY A 138 1.43 -8.14 2.42
C GLY A 138 0.39 -8.27 3.55
N MET A 139 -0.88 -8.46 3.16
CA MET A 139 -2.01 -8.58 4.10
C MET A 139 -1.93 -9.79 5.04
N ALA A 140 -1.03 -10.75 4.80
CA ALA A 140 -0.79 -11.85 5.73
C ALA A 140 -0.01 -11.40 6.98
N HIS A 141 0.67 -10.25 6.93
CA HIS A 141 1.39 -9.74 8.08
C HIS A 141 0.42 -9.16 9.12
N PRO A 142 0.50 -9.56 10.41
CA PRO A 142 -0.44 -9.12 11.45
C PRO A 142 -0.57 -7.60 11.58
N ASN A 143 0.54 -6.88 11.42
CA ASN A 143 0.60 -5.41 11.53
C ASN A 143 0.75 -4.71 10.16
N PHE A 144 0.27 -5.30 9.06
CA PHE A 144 0.36 -4.68 7.73
C PHE A 144 -0.34 -3.32 7.70
N GLU A 145 -1.56 -3.24 8.22
CA GLU A 145 -2.35 -2.00 8.22
C GLU A 145 -1.68 -0.89 9.04
N GLU A 146 -1.19 -1.24 10.23
CA GLU A 146 -0.48 -0.28 11.08
C GLU A 146 0.79 0.25 10.41
N ALA A 147 1.51 -0.58 9.65
CA ALA A 147 2.73 -0.19 8.94
C ALA A 147 2.48 0.86 7.86
N ALA A 148 1.29 0.91 7.26
CA ALA A 148 0.93 1.92 6.27
C ALA A 148 1.10 3.34 6.84
N THR A 149 0.55 3.58 8.04
CA THR A 149 0.60 4.88 8.71
C THR A 149 2.03 5.31 9.01
N TRP A 150 2.89 4.39 9.43
CA TRP A 150 4.31 4.69 9.68
C TRP A 150 5.07 5.07 8.42
N LEU A 151 4.79 4.39 7.30
CA LEU A 151 5.44 4.68 6.03
C LEU A 151 4.95 5.97 5.39
N ILE A 152 3.66 6.30 5.51
CA ILE A 152 3.13 7.61 5.10
C ILE A 152 3.87 8.73 5.83
N LEU A 153 3.93 8.66 7.17
CA LEU A 153 4.64 9.65 8.00
C LEU A 153 6.13 9.75 7.65
N LEU A 154 6.77 8.62 7.35
CA LEU A 154 8.18 8.60 6.97
C LEU A 154 8.41 9.23 5.58
N ALA A 155 7.46 9.07 4.66
CA ALA A 155 7.52 9.64 3.32
C ALA A 155 7.43 11.18 3.34
N GLU A 156 6.60 11.75 4.22
CA GLU A 156 6.50 13.20 4.38
C GLU A 156 7.82 13.81 4.85
N ARG A 157 8.57 13.09 5.71
CA ARG A 157 9.85 13.57 6.22
C ARG A 157 10.95 13.60 5.14
N ARG A 158 10.83 12.75 4.11
CA ARG A 158 11.80 12.60 3.02
C ARG A 158 11.11 12.73 1.66
N PRO A 159 10.72 13.96 1.26
CA PRO A 159 10.10 14.17 -0.03
C PRO A 159 11.09 13.84 -1.16
N GLY A 160 10.61 13.17 -2.20
CA GLY A 160 11.37 12.92 -3.44
C GLY A 160 12.06 11.56 -3.53
N ASP A 161 12.01 10.71 -2.50
CA ASP A 161 12.49 9.33 -2.60
C ASP A 161 11.49 8.46 -3.39
N HIS A 162 11.87 8.06 -4.61
CA HIS A 162 11.03 7.20 -5.46
C HIS A 162 10.76 5.83 -4.82
N ASN A 163 11.72 5.27 -4.08
CA ASN A 163 11.53 3.98 -3.41
C ASN A 163 10.52 4.11 -2.27
N MET A 164 10.45 5.26 -1.62
CA MET A 164 9.43 5.53 -0.61
C MET A 164 8.03 5.56 -1.21
N LEU A 165 7.86 6.18 -2.39
CA LEU A 165 6.57 6.18 -3.09
C LEU A 165 6.10 4.75 -3.41
N ARG A 166 7.02 3.88 -3.86
CA ARG A 166 6.73 2.46 -4.10
C ARG A 166 6.29 1.74 -2.82
N ARG A 167 6.93 2.01 -1.68
CA ARG A 167 6.56 1.41 -0.39
C ARG A 167 5.17 1.82 0.06
N VAL A 168 4.83 3.11 -0.04
CA VAL A 168 3.48 3.60 0.31
C VAL A 168 2.43 3.04 -0.64
N ALA A 169 2.74 2.94 -1.94
CA ALA A 169 1.84 2.34 -2.93
C ALA A 169 1.55 0.86 -2.70
N ALA A 170 2.40 0.11 -1.97
CA ALA A 170 2.08 -1.26 -1.60
C ALA A 170 0.84 -1.39 -0.70
N PHE A 171 0.45 -0.31 -0.01
CA PHE A 171 -0.74 -0.25 0.85
C PHE A 171 -1.98 0.27 0.12
N GLU A 172 -1.89 0.53 -1.19
CA GLU A 172 -3.01 0.98 -2.02
C GLU A 172 -4.34 0.23 -1.76
N PRO A 173 -4.35 -1.12 -1.61
CA PRO A 173 -5.60 -1.86 -1.39
C PRO A 173 -6.30 -1.57 -0.04
N LEU A 174 -5.62 -0.90 0.89
CA LEU A 174 -6.19 -0.50 2.18
C LEU A 174 -6.99 0.82 2.06
N PHE A 175 -6.73 1.59 1.01
CA PHE A 175 -7.37 2.88 0.80
C PHE A 175 -8.75 2.71 0.15
N PRO A 176 -9.80 3.45 0.59
CA PRO A 176 -9.83 4.40 1.71
C PRO A 176 -10.27 3.77 3.04
N ASP A 177 -10.82 2.56 3.02
CA ASP A 177 -11.64 2.00 4.12
C ASP A 177 -10.85 1.67 5.39
N ARG A 178 -9.57 1.29 5.26
CA ARG A 178 -8.72 0.84 6.38
C ARG A 178 -7.64 1.85 6.77
N ILE A 179 -7.62 3.01 6.13
CA ILE A 179 -6.66 4.09 6.42
C ILE A 179 -7.39 5.19 7.20
N GLU A 180 -6.75 5.75 8.23
CA GLU A 180 -7.40 6.82 8.98
C GLU A 180 -7.64 8.06 8.10
N PRO A 181 -8.83 8.71 8.20
CA PRO A 181 -9.19 9.84 7.34
C PRO A 181 -8.19 10.99 7.28
N ARG A 182 -7.45 11.22 8.38
CA ARG A 182 -6.43 12.27 8.45
C ARG A 182 -5.24 12.05 7.49
N TYR A 183 -5.00 10.82 7.05
CA TYR A 183 -3.91 10.45 6.14
C TYR A 183 -4.39 10.23 4.71
N HIS A 184 -5.69 10.42 4.44
CA HIS A 184 -6.25 10.13 3.12
C HIS A 184 -5.62 10.99 2.03
N ASP A 185 -5.50 12.29 2.26
CA ASP A 185 -4.91 13.22 1.29
C ASP A 185 -3.41 12.92 1.09
N ASP A 186 -2.67 12.66 2.18
CA ASP A 186 -1.23 12.36 2.15
C ASP A 186 -0.96 11.09 1.33
N MET A 187 -1.70 10.02 1.66
CA MET A 187 -1.59 8.75 0.96
C MET A 187 -2.01 8.88 -0.50
N ALA A 188 -3.14 9.53 -0.78
CA ALA A 188 -3.62 9.72 -2.14
C ALA A 188 -2.60 10.47 -2.99
N PHE A 189 -1.96 11.50 -2.43
CA PHE A 189 -0.91 12.23 -3.13
C PHE A 189 0.33 11.37 -3.40
N LEU A 190 0.81 10.63 -2.40
CA LEU A 190 2.01 9.78 -2.53
C LEU A 190 1.78 8.63 -3.51
N VAL A 191 0.64 7.94 -3.41
CA VAL A 191 0.26 6.83 -4.30
C VAL A 191 0.00 7.34 -5.72
N GLY A 192 -0.69 8.47 -5.87
CA GLY A 192 -0.88 9.11 -7.18
C GLY A 192 0.44 9.45 -7.87
N LYS A 193 1.43 9.97 -7.12
CA LYS A 193 2.79 10.21 -7.64
C LYS A 193 3.50 8.93 -8.03
N HIS A 194 3.34 7.85 -7.28
CA HIS A 194 3.89 6.55 -7.66
C HIS A 194 3.35 6.10 -9.01
N PHE A 195 2.02 6.06 -9.18
CA PHE A 195 1.36 5.66 -10.42
C PHE A 195 1.73 6.54 -11.60
N TYR A 196 1.83 7.85 -11.39
CA TYR A 196 2.32 8.78 -12.41
C TYR A 196 3.73 8.40 -12.89
N ASN A 197 4.64 8.07 -11.98
CA ASN A 197 6.02 7.73 -12.31
C ASN A 197 6.14 6.40 -13.07
N VAL A 198 5.36 5.38 -12.69
CA VAL A 198 5.37 4.09 -13.38
C VAL A 198 4.58 4.11 -14.71
N GLY A 199 3.77 5.14 -14.93
CA GLY A 199 3.01 5.32 -16.17
C GLY A 199 1.56 4.83 -16.12
N GLU A 200 1.06 4.44 -14.96
CA GLU A 200 -0.34 4.09 -14.72
C GLU A 200 -1.18 5.36 -14.55
N LEU A 201 -1.40 6.07 -15.66
CA LEU A 201 -1.93 7.42 -15.66
C LEU A 201 -3.38 7.51 -15.17
N ASP A 202 -4.20 6.49 -15.44
CA ASP A 202 -5.59 6.46 -15.00
C ASP A 202 -5.71 6.27 -13.49
N MET A 203 -4.87 5.40 -12.90
CA MET A 203 -4.79 5.25 -11.44
C MET A 203 -4.26 6.52 -10.77
N ALA A 204 -3.24 7.15 -11.37
CA ALA A 204 -2.73 8.42 -10.86
C ALA A 204 -3.84 9.49 -10.79
N LEU A 205 -4.65 9.62 -11.86
CA LEU A 205 -5.78 10.56 -11.88
C LEU A 205 -6.83 10.24 -10.83
N GLN A 206 -7.16 8.96 -10.60
CA GLN A 206 -8.11 8.56 -9.56
C GLN A 206 -7.63 9.04 -8.19
N PHE A 207 -6.38 8.74 -7.83
CA PHE A 207 -5.81 9.16 -6.56
C PHE A 207 -5.68 10.68 -6.42
N PHE A 208 -5.27 11.40 -7.46
CA PHE A 208 -5.24 12.85 -7.38
C PHE A 208 -6.63 13.49 -7.30
N SER A 209 -7.68 12.82 -7.80
CA SER A 209 -9.04 13.37 -7.82
C SER A 209 -9.76 13.35 -6.47
N VAL A 210 -9.32 12.48 -5.55
CA VAL A 210 -9.90 12.35 -4.21
C VAL A 210 -9.27 13.31 -3.19
N ILE A 211 -8.17 13.99 -3.56
CA ILE A 211 -7.50 14.95 -2.67
C ILE A 211 -8.40 16.16 -2.43
N SER A 212 -8.62 16.46 -1.16
CA SER A 212 -9.45 17.58 -0.69
C SER A 212 -8.88 18.92 -1.14
N ASP A 213 -9.74 19.90 -1.42
CA ASP A 213 -9.34 21.26 -1.78
C ASP A 213 -8.73 22.06 -0.61
N TYR A 214 -8.92 21.58 0.62
CA TYR A 214 -8.28 22.09 1.83
C TYR A 214 -6.89 21.49 2.08
N SER A 215 -6.50 20.43 1.35
CA SER A 215 -5.21 19.78 1.52
C SER A 215 -4.05 20.69 1.08
N PRO A 216 -2.92 20.71 1.80
CA PRO A 216 -1.69 21.34 1.31
C PRO A 216 -1.22 20.78 -0.05
N TYR A 217 -1.55 19.52 -0.34
CA TYR A 217 -1.19 18.86 -1.59
C TYR A 217 -2.12 19.22 -2.75
N PHE A 218 -3.23 19.94 -2.51
CA PHE A 218 -4.22 20.22 -3.55
C PHE A 218 -3.66 20.97 -4.76
N PRO A 219 -2.88 22.07 -4.62
CA PRO A 219 -2.30 22.74 -5.78
C PRO A 219 -1.36 21.81 -6.58
N GLN A 220 -0.53 21.04 -5.87
CA GLN A 220 0.37 20.07 -6.49
C GLN A 220 -0.42 18.97 -7.21
N SER A 221 -1.52 18.48 -6.63
CA SER A 221 -2.40 17.48 -7.25
C SER A 221 -2.99 17.97 -8.57
N LEU A 222 -3.43 19.23 -8.64
CA LEU A 222 -3.95 19.83 -9.88
C LEU A 222 -2.87 19.92 -10.96
N PHE A 223 -1.64 20.25 -10.57
CA PHE A 223 -0.51 20.23 -11.49
C PHE A 223 -0.26 18.83 -12.02
N TYR A 224 -0.21 17.82 -11.14
CA TYR A 224 -0.03 16.42 -11.52
C TYR A 224 -1.18 15.91 -12.41
N GLN A 225 -2.44 16.23 -12.10
CA GLN A 225 -3.58 15.92 -12.98
C GLN A 225 -3.41 16.54 -14.36
N GLY A 226 -2.99 17.81 -14.42
CA GLY A 226 -2.71 18.51 -15.67
C GLY A 226 -1.70 17.77 -16.52
N ILE A 227 -0.48 17.54 -16.01
CA ILE A 227 0.59 16.85 -16.75
C ILE A 227 0.24 15.38 -17.05
N THR A 228 -0.53 14.72 -16.20
CA THR A 228 -1.02 13.35 -16.43
C THR A 228 -1.98 13.32 -17.62
N HIS A 229 -2.92 14.26 -17.68
CA HIS A 229 -3.80 14.42 -18.84
C HIS A 229 -3.04 14.79 -20.12
N VAL A 230 -1.96 15.59 -20.03
CA VAL A 230 -1.08 15.85 -21.18
C VAL A 230 -0.44 14.57 -21.70
N ARG A 231 0.08 13.72 -20.81
CA ARG A 231 0.66 12.41 -21.19
C ARG A 231 -0.39 11.48 -21.80
N ASN A 232 -1.64 11.58 -21.36
CA ASN A 232 -2.79 10.88 -21.94
C ASN A 232 -3.37 11.54 -23.21
N TYR A 233 -2.71 12.56 -23.79
CA TYR A 233 -3.19 13.32 -24.96
C TYR A 233 -4.56 13.99 -24.78
N ASN A 234 -4.99 14.19 -23.53
CA ASN A 234 -6.28 14.76 -23.15
C ASN A 234 -6.17 16.25 -22.84
N ALA A 235 -6.07 17.08 -23.90
CA ALA A 235 -5.78 18.51 -23.76
C ALA A 235 -6.88 19.33 -23.05
N GLN A 236 -8.15 18.95 -23.20
CA GLN A 236 -9.27 19.65 -22.56
C GLN A 236 -9.25 19.45 -21.03
N PRO A 237 -9.24 18.21 -20.49
CA PRO A 237 -9.01 17.99 -19.06
C PRO A 237 -7.73 18.63 -18.53
N ALA A 238 -6.60 18.50 -19.25
CA ALA A 238 -5.34 19.12 -18.85
C ALA A 238 -5.46 20.63 -18.66
N SER A 239 -6.06 21.31 -19.64
CA SER A 239 -6.26 22.76 -19.60
C SER A 239 -7.13 23.19 -18.42
N ARG A 240 -8.18 22.42 -18.09
CA ARG A 240 -9.04 22.70 -16.93
C ARG A 240 -8.29 22.60 -15.60
N SER A 241 -7.46 21.58 -15.42
CA SER A 241 -6.65 21.41 -14.20
C SER A 241 -5.65 22.55 -14.03
N PHE A 242 -4.92 22.93 -15.10
CA PHE A 242 -4.00 24.07 -15.05
C PHE A 242 -4.73 25.39 -14.78
N GLN A 243 -5.85 25.66 -15.45
CA GLN A 243 -6.65 26.86 -15.19
C GLN A 243 -7.16 26.91 -13.75
N ARG A 244 -7.57 25.78 -13.17
CA ARG A 244 -7.99 25.72 -11.76
C ARG A 244 -6.83 26.08 -10.84
N LEU A 245 -5.64 25.54 -11.08
CA LEU A 245 -4.44 25.89 -10.33
C LEU A 245 -4.09 27.37 -10.45
N LEU A 246 -4.12 27.95 -11.65
CA LEU A 246 -3.85 29.38 -11.85
C LEU A 246 -4.82 30.28 -11.10
N ARG A 247 -6.12 29.92 -11.05
CA ARG A 247 -7.10 30.63 -10.22
C ARG A 247 -6.73 30.60 -8.74
N LEU A 248 -6.26 29.47 -8.21
CA LEU A 248 -5.81 29.38 -6.81
C LEU A 248 -4.63 30.33 -6.53
N VAL A 249 -3.67 30.42 -7.47
CA VAL A 249 -2.53 31.35 -7.35
C VAL A 249 -3.00 32.81 -7.34
N GLU A 250 -3.98 33.16 -8.19
CA GLU A 250 -4.55 34.52 -8.25
C GLU A 250 -5.38 34.87 -7.00
N GLU A 251 -6.23 33.95 -6.55
CA GLU A 251 -7.12 34.11 -5.39
C GLU A 251 -6.34 34.23 -4.08
N SER A 252 -5.28 33.44 -3.92
CA SER A 252 -4.48 33.40 -2.69
C SER A 252 -3.68 34.68 -2.43
N ARG A 253 -3.51 35.57 -3.44
CA ARG A 253 -2.61 36.74 -3.38
C ARG A 253 -1.28 36.40 -2.69
N SER A 254 -0.79 35.16 -2.88
CA SER A 254 0.11 34.54 -1.92
C SER A 254 1.53 35.10 -2.03
N ARG A 255 2.21 35.13 -0.88
CA ARG A 255 3.68 35.23 -0.81
C ARG A 255 4.33 33.84 -0.77
N ASP A 256 3.57 32.81 -1.08
CA ASP A 256 4.05 31.44 -1.08
C ASP A 256 4.83 31.20 -2.37
N GLU A 257 6.15 31.22 -2.25
CA GLU A 257 7.07 31.05 -3.38
C GLU A 257 6.85 29.72 -4.10
N GLU A 258 6.48 28.65 -3.38
CA GLU A 258 6.25 27.32 -3.96
C GLU A 258 4.97 27.32 -4.80
N LEU A 259 3.88 27.88 -4.28
CA LEU A 259 2.62 28.00 -5.02
C LEU A 259 2.77 28.88 -6.27
N VAL A 260 3.51 30.00 -6.14
CA VAL A 260 3.81 30.89 -7.29
C VAL A 260 4.61 30.14 -8.35
N HIS A 261 5.68 29.44 -7.94
CA HIS A 261 6.51 28.65 -8.86
C HIS A 261 5.69 27.56 -9.57
N LEU A 262 4.84 26.84 -8.83
CA LEU A 262 3.94 25.84 -9.39
C LEU A 262 2.96 26.46 -10.40
N GLY A 263 2.47 27.68 -10.12
CA GLY A 263 1.67 28.47 -11.05
C GLY A 263 2.41 28.79 -12.34
N GLU A 264 3.69 29.17 -12.29
CA GLU A 264 4.51 29.42 -13.48
C GLU A 264 4.65 28.15 -14.33
N LEU A 265 4.96 27.01 -13.70
CA LEU A 265 5.02 25.72 -14.39
C LEU A 265 3.67 25.36 -15.04
N ALA A 266 2.56 25.65 -14.37
CA ALA A 266 1.22 25.45 -14.91
C ALA A 266 0.93 26.35 -16.11
N ARG A 267 1.34 27.63 -16.09
CA ARG A 267 1.20 28.55 -17.24
C ARG A 267 1.98 28.03 -18.44
N LEU A 268 3.23 27.63 -18.24
CA LEU A 268 4.08 27.07 -19.29
C LEU A 268 3.46 25.80 -19.88
N SER A 269 2.98 24.91 -19.02
CA SER A 269 2.35 23.65 -19.44
C SER A 269 1.06 23.90 -20.22
N LEU A 270 0.20 24.82 -19.76
CA LEU A 270 -1.03 25.22 -20.44
C LEU A 270 -0.76 25.84 -21.81
N ALA A 271 0.26 26.71 -21.93
CA ALA A 271 0.64 27.29 -23.21
C ALA A 271 1.06 26.20 -24.20
N ARG A 272 1.84 25.21 -23.73
CA ARG A 272 2.27 24.07 -24.55
C ARG A 272 1.09 23.20 -25.00
N THR A 273 0.11 22.92 -24.12
CA THR A 273 -1.06 22.10 -24.48
C THR A 273 -1.96 22.77 -25.50
N LEU A 274 -2.17 24.09 -25.38
CA LEU A 274 -2.95 24.86 -26.33
C LEU A 274 -2.24 24.93 -27.69
N TYR A 275 -0.93 25.16 -27.70
CA TYR A 275 -0.16 25.18 -28.96
C TYR A 275 -0.13 23.82 -29.67
N SER A 276 -0.08 22.71 -28.93
CA SER A 276 -0.10 21.38 -29.54
C SER A 276 -1.47 20.96 -30.09
N THR A 277 -2.54 21.68 -29.76
CA THR A 277 -3.92 21.29 -30.13
C THR A 277 -4.67 22.29 -30.99
N GLY A 278 -4.19 23.53 -31.10
CA GLY A 278 -4.69 24.54 -32.03
C GLY A 278 -4.00 24.49 -33.38
#